data_AF-A0A1H7X672-F1
#
_entry.id   AF-A0A1H7X672-F1
#
_cell.length_a   1.000
_cell.length_b   1.000
_cell.length_c   1.000
_cell.angle_alpha   90.00
_cell.angle_beta   90.00
_cell.angle_gamma   90.00
#
_symmetry.space_group_name_H-M   'P 1'
#
loop_
_entity.id
_entity.type
_entity.pdbx_description
1 polymer ?
#
loop_
_entity_poly.entity_id
_entity_poly.type
_entity_poly.pdbx_seq_one_letter_code
_entity_poly.pdbx_strand_id
1 'polypeptide(L)'
;MIMNYFIGFLLASLAQAGIVFTGESLNISTLNPKFSLGQLLIHIIVGQIAGWILVYLVNNVKSIASLSKWLIGIIYGFLVWVIVLPIAASQGTITTTWMQGTNLIISLTAFLLFGIIVAYTVYLGQRATTK
;
A
#
# COMPACT_ATOMS: atom_id res chain seq x y z
N MET A 1 21.02 -2.71 0.42
CA MET A 1 20.34 -1.75 -0.46
C MET A 1 19.00 -2.29 -0.96
N ILE A 2 18.97 -3.34 -1.78
CA ILE A 2 17.73 -4.02 -2.22
C ILE A 2 16.97 -4.64 -1.05
N MET A 3 17.68 -5.23 -0.09
CA MET A 3 17.10 -5.82 1.13
C MET A 3 16.25 -4.83 1.93
N ASN A 4 16.67 -3.55 2.00
CA ASN A 4 15.99 -2.53 2.79
C ASN A 4 14.65 -2.13 2.13
N TYR A 5 14.61 -2.07 0.79
CA TYR A 5 13.37 -1.84 0.05
C TYR A 5 12.40 -3.01 0.25
N PHE A 6 12.87 -4.24 0.06
CA PHE A 6 12.03 -5.43 0.20
C PHE A 6 11.37 -5.53 1.58
N ILE A 7 12.17 -5.32 2.65
CA ILE A 7 11.67 -5.34 4.03
C ILE A 7 10.68 -4.19 4.26
N GLY A 8 10.99 -2.98 3.81
CA GLY A 8 10.07 -1.84 4.00
C GLY A 8 8.74 -2.02 3.28
N PHE A 9 8.75 -2.58 2.06
CA PHE A 9 7.52 -2.87 1.32
C PHE A 9 6.73 -4.03 1.93
N LEU A 10 7.44 -5.03 2.50
CA LEU A 10 6.81 -6.09 3.27
C LEU A 10 6.10 -5.51 4.50
N LEU A 11 6.78 -4.67 5.27
CA LEU A 11 6.19 -4.00 6.44
C LEU A 11 5.01 -3.12 6.07
N ALA A 12 5.10 -2.37 4.95
CA ALA A 12 3.99 -1.58 4.45
C ALA A 12 2.77 -2.47 4.13
N SER A 13 3.00 -3.59 3.44
CA SER A 13 1.95 -4.53 3.06
C SER A 13 1.30 -5.19 4.28
N LEU A 14 2.11 -5.59 5.27
CA LEU A 14 1.64 -6.18 6.51
C LEU A 14 0.89 -5.18 7.38
N ALA A 15 1.36 -3.92 7.46
CA ALA A 15 0.66 -2.86 8.18
C ALA A 15 -0.71 -2.58 7.56
N GLN A 16 -0.78 -2.47 6.22
CA GLN A 16 -2.04 -2.33 5.50
C GLN A 16 -2.98 -3.50 5.77
N ALA A 17 -2.49 -4.73 5.65
CA ALA A 17 -3.29 -5.93 5.94
C ALA A 17 -3.75 -5.96 7.40
N GLY A 18 -2.90 -5.57 8.35
CA GLY A 18 -3.23 -5.51 9.77
C GLY A 18 -4.35 -4.53 10.08
N ILE A 19 -4.35 -3.34 9.46
CA ILE A 19 -5.44 -2.36 9.60
C ILE A 19 -6.75 -2.96 9.08
N VAL A 20 -6.67 -3.63 7.94
CA VAL A 20 -7.79 -4.30 7.31
C VAL A 20 -8.37 -5.38 8.21
N PHE A 21 -7.54 -6.30 8.71
CA PHE A 21 -7.94 -7.35 9.65
C PHE A 21 -8.51 -6.80 10.96
N THR A 22 -7.93 -5.71 11.48
CA THR A 22 -8.42 -5.08 12.72
C THR A 22 -9.79 -4.44 12.51
N GLY A 23 -10.00 -3.77 11.37
CA GLY A 23 -11.31 -3.20 11.02
C GLY A 23 -12.39 -4.28 10.94
N GLU A 24 -12.03 -5.47 10.47
CA GLU A 24 -12.94 -6.62 10.42
C GLU A 24 -13.18 -7.25 11.79
N SER A 25 -12.14 -7.52 12.57
CA SER A 25 -12.28 -8.17 13.89
C SER A 25 -13.11 -7.35 14.87
N LEU A 26 -13.10 -6.03 14.72
CA LEU A 26 -13.91 -5.10 15.51
C LEU A 26 -15.34 -4.90 14.97
N ASN A 27 -15.74 -5.61 13.90
CA ASN A 27 -17.00 -5.43 13.17
C ASN A 27 -17.24 -3.98 12.68
N ILE A 28 -16.17 -3.19 12.53
CA ILE A 28 -16.24 -1.81 12.01
C ILE A 28 -16.31 -1.85 10.48
N SER A 29 -15.80 -2.92 9.88
CA SER A 29 -15.88 -3.16 8.44
C SER A 29 -16.19 -4.59 8.06
N THR A 30 -16.91 -4.76 6.96
CA THR A 30 -17.30 -6.07 6.43
C THR A 30 -16.55 -6.37 5.13
N LEU A 31 -15.30 -6.83 5.24
CA LEU A 31 -14.65 -7.47 4.09
C LEU A 31 -15.28 -8.83 3.77
N ASN A 32 -15.76 -9.55 4.78
CA ASN A 32 -16.07 -10.98 4.70
C ASN A 32 -15.03 -11.76 3.85
N PRO A 33 -13.72 -11.51 4.02
CA PRO A 33 -12.73 -12.11 3.17
C PRO A 33 -12.50 -13.52 3.68
N LYS A 34 -12.53 -14.47 2.76
CA LYS A 34 -11.78 -15.70 2.95
C LYS A 34 -10.29 -15.38 2.83
N PHE A 35 -9.74 -14.54 3.72
CA PHE A 35 -8.35 -14.07 3.71
C PHE A 35 -7.43 -15.25 4.06
N SER A 36 -7.30 -16.14 3.09
CA SER A 36 -6.45 -17.31 3.15
C SER A 36 -5.00 -16.87 3.12
N LEU A 37 -4.11 -17.78 3.53
CA LEU A 37 -2.67 -17.58 3.37
C LEU A 37 -2.31 -17.21 1.91
N GLY A 38 -3.00 -17.80 0.93
CA GLY A 38 -2.81 -17.48 -0.49
C GLY A 38 -3.15 -16.02 -0.83
N GLN A 39 -4.25 -15.49 -0.29
CA GLN A 39 -4.62 -14.08 -0.50
C GLN A 39 -3.62 -13.12 0.18
N LEU A 40 -3.11 -13.48 1.36
CA LEU A 40 -2.05 -12.70 2.02
C LEU A 40 -0.76 -12.67 1.19
N LEU A 41 -0.38 -13.80 0.58
CA LEU A 41 0.80 -13.86 -0.28
C LEU A 41 0.60 -12.99 -1.54
N ILE A 42 -0.57 -13.06 -2.19
CA ILE A 42 -0.90 -12.20 -3.33
C ILE A 42 -0.83 -10.73 -2.93
N HIS A 43 -1.42 -10.37 -1.78
CA HIS A 43 -1.37 -9.01 -1.22
C HIS A 43 0.05 -8.51 -1.04
N ILE A 44 0.93 -9.32 -0.44
CA ILE A 44 2.35 -8.98 -0.27
C ILE A 44 3.03 -8.79 -1.64
N ILE A 45 2.78 -9.68 -2.61
CA ILE A 45 3.37 -9.58 -3.95
C ILE A 45 2.94 -8.28 -4.65
N VAL A 46 1.64 -7.95 -4.60
CA VAL A 46 1.11 -6.70 -5.16
C VAL A 46 1.76 -5.49 -4.48
N GLY A 47 1.91 -5.53 -3.15
CA GLY A 47 2.60 -4.49 -2.39
C GLY A 47 4.08 -4.33 -2.76
N GLN A 48 4.79 -5.44 -3.02
CA GLN A 48 6.17 -5.40 -3.53
C GLN A 48 6.24 -4.75 -4.91
N ILE A 49 5.35 -5.13 -5.84
CA ILE A 49 5.29 -4.55 -7.19
C ILE A 49 5.04 -3.04 -7.10
N ALA A 50 4.05 -2.61 -6.32
CA ALA A 50 3.77 -1.20 -6.10
C ALA A 50 5.00 -0.47 -5.50
N GLY A 51 5.66 -1.04 -4.50
CA GLY A 51 6.88 -0.46 -3.94
C GLY A 51 7.97 -0.21 -4.99
N TRP A 52 8.22 -1.19 -5.86
CA TRP A 52 9.20 -1.05 -6.94
C TRP A 52 8.79 -0.05 -8.02
N ILE A 53 7.50 0.05 -8.32
CA ILE A 53 6.99 1.12 -9.21
C ILE A 53 7.33 2.49 -8.62
N LEU A 54 7.15 2.71 -7.31
CA LEU A 54 7.50 3.99 -6.71
C LEU A 54 9.02 4.25 -6.76
N VAL A 55 9.85 3.25 -6.48
CA VAL A 55 11.32 3.37 -6.63
C VAL A 55 11.67 3.82 -8.05
N TYR A 56 11.09 3.18 -9.05
CA TYR A 56 11.32 3.53 -10.45
C TYR A 56 10.90 4.98 -10.73
N LEU A 57 9.71 5.39 -10.30
CA LEU A 57 9.20 6.75 -10.52
C LEU A 57 10.08 7.82 -9.87
N VAL A 58 10.44 7.64 -8.59
CA VAL A 58 11.28 8.61 -7.86
C VAL A 58 12.69 8.68 -8.45
N ASN A 59 13.25 7.57 -8.92
CA ASN A 59 14.60 7.57 -9.49
C ASN A 59 14.66 8.14 -10.91
N ASN A 60 13.61 7.98 -11.71
CA ASN A 60 13.64 8.33 -13.14
C ASN A 60 12.90 9.63 -13.48
N VAL A 61 12.06 10.14 -12.58
CA VAL A 61 11.23 11.33 -12.84
C VAL A 61 11.60 12.45 -11.88
N LYS A 62 12.40 13.42 -12.36
CA LYS A 62 12.91 14.54 -11.54
C LYS A 62 11.83 15.35 -10.85
N SER A 63 10.68 15.56 -11.50
CA SER A 63 9.56 16.30 -10.90
C SER A 63 9.00 15.57 -9.67
N ILE A 64 8.86 14.25 -9.73
CA ILE A 64 8.42 13.42 -8.59
C ILE A 64 9.47 13.45 -7.48
N ALA A 65 10.75 13.28 -7.83
CA ALA A 65 11.85 13.29 -6.87
C ALA A 65 11.98 14.61 -6.09
N SER A 66 11.52 15.73 -6.67
CA SER A 66 11.57 17.05 -6.05
C SER A 66 10.48 17.29 -4.98
N LEU A 67 9.46 16.43 -4.93
CA LEU A 67 8.36 16.55 -3.97
C LEU A 67 8.76 16.06 -2.57
N SER A 68 8.00 16.48 -1.55
CA SER A 68 8.21 15.95 -0.21
C SER A 68 7.79 14.47 -0.13
N LYS A 69 8.57 13.66 0.59
CA LYS A 69 8.26 12.23 0.80
C LYS A 69 6.86 11.96 1.35
N TRP A 70 6.33 12.87 2.17
CA TRP A 70 4.96 12.79 2.69
C TRP A 70 3.93 12.96 1.57
N LEU A 71 4.11 13.97 0.73
CA LEU A 71 3.22 14.24 -0.39
C LEU A 71 3.25 13.10 -1.41
N ILE A 72 4.45 12.59 -1.73
CA ILE A 72 4.62 11.41 -2.60
C ILE A 72 3.86 10.23 -2.01
N GLY A 73 4.04 9.94 -0.71
CA GLY A 73 3.39 8.81 -0.05
C GLY A 73 1.86 8.91 -0.06
N ILE A 74 1.30 10.09 0.21
CA ILE A 74 -0.15 10.33 0.20
C ILE A 74 -0.72 10.13 -1.21
N ILE A 75 -0.13 10.80 -2.21
CA ILE A 75 -0.60 10.70 -3.60
C ILE A 75 -0.47 9.26 -4.09
N TYR A 76 0.66 8.61 -3.80
CA TYR A 76 0.92 7.25 -4.24
C TYR A 76 -0.03 6.26 -3.57
N GLY A 77 -0.24 6.36 -2.25
CA GLY A 77 -1.20 5.53 -1.53
C GLY A 77 -2.63 5.69 -2.07
N PHE A 78 -3.04 6.92 -2.36
CA PHE A 78 -4.33 7.19 -3.00
C PHE A 78 -4.43 6.58 -4.40
N LEU A 79 -3.41 6.69 -5.24
CA LEU A 79 -3.40 6.08 -6.57
C LEU A 79 -3.48 4.55 -6.49
N VAL A 80 -2.71 3.93 -5.60
CA VAL A 80 -2.75 2.47 -5.37
C VAL A 80 -4.14 2.06 -4.88
N TRP A 81 -4.80 2.85 -4.02
CA TRP A 81 -6.18 2.61 -3.59
C TRP A 81 -7.17 2.65 -4.76
N VAL A 82 -7.14 3.71 -5.57
CA VAL A 82 -8.04 3.87 -6.73
C VAL A 82 -7.84 2.79 -7.79
N ILE A 83 -6.62 2.24 -7.92
CA ILE A 83 -6.31 1.23 -8.93
C ILE A 83 -6.57 -0.19 -8.41
N VAL A 84 -5.99 -0.54 -7.27
CA VAL A 84 -5.97 -1.93 -6.77
C VAL A 84 -7.35 -2.32 -6.22
N LEU A 85 -8.05 -1.41 -5.54
CA LEU A 85 -9.31 -1.74 -4.88
C LEU A 85 -10.40 -2.14 -5.90
N PRO A 86 -10.65 -1.40 -7.00
CA PRO A 86 -11.61 -1.83 -8.01
C PRO A 86 -11.24 -3.14 -8.71
N ILE A 87 -9.94 -3.36 -8.98
CA ILE A 87 -9.45 -4.62 -9.57
C ILE A 87 -9.75 -5.78 -8.63
N ALA A 88 -9.39 -5.67 -7.35
CA ALA A 88 -9.65 -6.71 -6.36
C ALA A 88 -11.16 -6.98 -6.17
N ALA A 89 -11.99 -5.93 -6.22
CA ALA A 89 -13.44 -6.07 -6.14
C ALA A 89 -14.01 -6.79 -7.37
N SER A 90 -13.52 -6.46 -8.57
CA SER A 90 -13.94 -7.12 -9.83
C SER A 90 -13.59 -8.61 -9.90
N GLN A 91 -12.53 -9.01 -9.19
CA GLN A 91 -12.09 -10.41 -9.06
C GLN A 91 -12.83 -11.18 -7.96
N GLY A 92 -13.73 -10.51 -7.22
CA GLY A 92 -14.44 -11.10 -6.08
C GLY A 92 -13.55 -11.38 -4.86
N THR A 93 -12.34 -10.83 -4.84
CA THR A 93 -11.38 -10.99 -3.73
C THR A 93 -11.80 -10.15 -2.52
N ILE A 94 -12.43 -9.00 -2.77
CA ILE A 94 -12.99 -8.11 -1.74
C ILE A 94 -14.42 -7.72 -2.12
N THR A 95 -15.23 -7.38 -1.12
CA THR A 95 -16.60 -6.88 -1.32
C THR A 95 -16.60 -5.44 -1.83
N THR A 96 -17.57 -5.09 -2.67
CA THR A 96 -17.74 -3.71 -3.17
C THR A 96 -18.09 -2.70 -2.07
N THR A 97 -18.52 -3.19 -0.90
CA THR A 97 -18.80 -2.39 0.30
C THR A 97 -17.56 -1.65 0.82
N TRP A 98 -16.34 -2.04 0.40
CA TRP A 98 -15.10 -1.34 0.73
C TRP A 98 -14.93 0.03 0.09
N MET A 99 -15.76 0.33 -0.91
CA MET A 99 -15.84 1.64 -1.55
C MET A 99 -16.97 2.50 -0.96
N GLN A 100 -17.57 2.12 0.17
CA GLN A 100 -18.77 2.76 0.72
C GLN A 100 -18.71 2.91 2.25
N GLY A 101 -19.40 3.94 2.77
CA GLY A 101 -19.59 4.17 4.20
C GLY A 101 -18.28 4.20 5.02
N THR A 102 -18.31 3.63 6.23
CA THR A 102 -17.14 3.56 7.12
C THR A 102 -15.99 2.73 6.54
N ASN A 103 -16.29 1.75 5.69
CA ASN A 103 -15.27 0.92 5.05
C ASN A 103 -14.40 1.72 4.08
N LEU A 104 -14.95 2.76 3.45
CA LEU A 104 -14.19 3.66 2.59
C LEU A 104 -13.09 4.37 3.39
N ILE A 105 -13.39 4.81 4.61
CA ILE A 105 -12.43 5.52 5.45
C ILE A 105 -11.33 4.57 5.91
N ILE A 106 -11.68 3.35 6.32
CA ILE A 106 -10.70 2.33 6.75
C ILE A 106 -9.80 1.92 5.58
N SER A 107 -10.40 1.65 4.41
CA SER A 107 -9.65 1.30 3.22
C SER A 107 -8.70 2.41 2.80
N LEU A 108 -9.19 3.64 2.69
CA LEU A 108 -8.35 4.77 2.33
C LEU A 108 -7.22 4.95 3.35
N THR A 109 -7.50 4.86 4.64
CA THR A 109 -6.48 4.98 5.70
C THR A 109 -5.40 3.91 5.57
N ALA A 110 -5.78 2.65 5.31
CA ALA A 110 -4.83 1.56 5.13
C ALA A 110 -3.90 1.81 3.94
N PHE A 111 -4.44 2.28 2.81
CA PHE A 111 -3.64 2.55 1.61
C PHE A 111 -2.80 3.83 1.71
N LEU A 112 -3.28 4.86 2.40
CA LEU A 112 -2.47 6.05 2.69
C LEU A 112 -1.27 5.70 3.57
N LEU A 113 -1.48 4.89 4.62
CA LEU A 113 -0.40 4.41 5.46
C LEU A 113 0.59 3.53 4.68
N PHE A 114 0.10 2.64 3.81
CA PHE A 114 0.95 1.90 2.88
C PHE A 114 1.83 2.85 2.06
N GLY A 115 1.22 3.84 1.37
CA GLY A 115 1.94 4.79 0.53
C GLY A 115 3.00 5.60 1.28
N ILE A 116 2.69 6.04 2.51
CA ILE A 116 3.64 6.74 3.38
C ILE A 116 4.83 5.86 3.74
N ILE A 117 4.60 4.61 4.17
CA ILE A 117 5.69 3.69 4.55
C ILE A 117 6.57 3.39 3.34
N VAL A 118 5.96 3.13 2.17
CA VAL A 118 6.69 2.89 0.92
C VAL A 118 7.54 4.10 0.55
N ALA A 119 6.97 5.31 0.52
CA ALA A 119 7.71 6.53 0.18
C ALA A 119 8.87 6.82 1.15
N TYR A 120 8.66 6.59 2.44
CA TYR A 120 9.73 6.68 3.44
C TYR A 120 10.84 5.66 3.19
N THR A 121 10.48 4.42 2.87
CA THR A 121 11.43 3.35 2.55
C THR A 121 12.26 3.72 1.32
N VAL A 122 11.63 4.24 0.26
CA VAL A 122 12.32 4.72 -0.95
C VAL A 122 13.35 5.80 -0.60
N TYR A 123 12.93 6.80 0.16
CA TYR A 123 13.78 7.93 0.51
C TYR A 123 14.94 7.55 1.45
N LEU A 124 14.71 6.64 2.40
CA LEU A 124 15.77 6.09 3.25
C LEU A 124 16.79 5.29 2.44
N GLY A 125 16.33 4.51 1.45
CA GLY A 125 17.22 3.76 0.56
C GLY A 125 18.09 4.65 -0.33
N GLN A 126 17.54 5.74 -0.87
CA GLN A 126 18.31 6.72 -1.67
C GLN A 126 19.40 7.43 -0.83
N ARG A 127 19.11 7.77 0.43
CA ARG A 127 20.13 8.39 1.31
C ARG A 127 21.30 7.47 1.62
N ALA A 128 21.09 6.15 1.59
CA ALA A 128 22.14 5.16 1.81
C ALA A 128 23.07 5.01 0.61
N THR A 129 22.70 5.52 -0.58
CA THR A 129 23.53 5.44 -1.81
C THR A 129 24.31 6.72 -2.11
N THR A 130 23.97 7.82 -1.43
CA THR A 130 24.63 9.13 -1.60
C THR A 130 25.75 9.40 -0.57
N LYS A 131 26.07 8.41 0.27
CA LYS A 131 27.20 8.44 1.21
C LYS A 131 28.24 7.46 0.73
#